data_AF-A0A957FWK1-F1
#
_entry.id   AF-A0A957FWK1-F1
#
_cell.length_a   1.000
_cell.length_b   1.000
_cell.length_c   1.000
_cell.angle_alpha   90.00
_cell.angle_beta   90.00
_cell.angle_gamma   90.00
#
_symmetry.space_group_name_H-M   'P 1'
#
loop_
_entity.id
_entity.type
_entity.pdbx_description
1 polymer ?
#
loop_
_entity_poly.entity_id
_entity_poly.type
_entity_poly.pdbx_seq_one_letter_code
_entity_poly.pdbx_strand_id
1 'polypeptide(L)' 'GLDRKRLHIYSTIYHATAGFAAATGETMLLHYVQAVGKVLPMPDELYAPLAAIAQAQADLPRPVDVGRAIRPVH' A
#
# COMPACT_ATOMS: atom_id res chain seq x y z
N GLY A 1 -2.37 -3.40 -3.81
CA GLY A 1 -3.62 -4.18 -3.78
C GLY A 1 -4.74 -3.35 -3.19
N LEU A 2 -5.95 -3.45 -3.73
CA LEU A 2 -7.10 -2.64 -3.31
C LEU A 2 -8.34 -3.56 -3.22
N ASP A 3 -9.13 -3.39 -2.16
CA ASP A 3 -10.50 -3.88 -2.10
C ASP A 3 -11.41 -2.81 -1.47
N ARG A 4 -12.70 -3.13 -1.30
CA ARG A 4 -13.70 -2.16 -0.85
C ARG A 4 -13.42 -1.55 0.52
N LYS A 5 -12.55 -2.10 1.37
CA LYS A 5 -12.27 -1.53 2.70
C LYS A 5 -10.78 -1.49 3.07
N ARG A 6 -9.89 -2.01 2.22
CA ARG A 6 -8.46 -2.15 2.49
C ARG A 6 -7.62 -1.65 1.33
N LEU A 7 -6.48 -1.07 1.69
CA LEU A 7 -5.42 -0.70 0.77
C LEU A 7 -4.13 -1.38 1.19
N HIS A 8 -3.55 -2.19 0.33
CA HIS A 8 -2.26 -2.84 0.54
C HIS A 8 -1.22 -2.17 -0.34
N ILE A 9 -0.38 -1.35 0.28
CA ILE A 9 0.57 -0.50 -0.44
C ILE A 9 2.00 -0.98 -0.19
N TYR A 10 2.83 -0.80 -1.22
CA TYR A 10 4.28 -0.92 -1.12
C TYR A 10 4.88 0.43 -1.51
N SER A 11 5.80 0.94 -0.69
CA SER A 11 6.53 2.18 -0.95
C SER A 11 8.03 1.95 -0.89
N THR A 12 8.76 2.72 -1.70
CA THR A 12 10.21 2.83 -1.63
C THR A 12 10.58 4.29 -1.40
N ILE A 13 11.41 4.54 -0.41
CA ILE A 13 11.92 5.86 -0.07
C ILE A 13 13.31 5.97 -0.68
N TYR A 14 13.50 6.95 -1.56
CA TYR A 14 14.79 7.21 -2.21
C TYR A 14 15.50 8.38 -1.57
N HIS A 15 16.82 8.30 -1.45
CA HIS A 15 17.66 9.42 -1.05
C HIS A 15 17.58 10.52 -2.12
N ALA A 16 17.18 11.74 -1.71
CA ALA A 16 16.80 12.80 -2.65
C ALA A 16 17.89 13.20 -3.65
N THR A 17 19.16 13.24 -3.24
CA THR A 17 20.28 13.62 -4.13
C THR A 17 21.02 12.42 -4.71
N ALA A 18 21.43 11.47 -3.86
CA ALA A 18 22.20 10.29 -4.28
C ALA A 18 21.38 9.21 -5.01
N GLY A 19 20.04 9.25 -4.96
CA GLY A 19 19.17 8.38 -5.75
C GLY A 19 19.07 6.91 -5.31
N PHE A 20 19.80 6.48 -4.29
CA PHE A 20 19.69 5.10 -3.78
C PHE A 20 18.40 4.88 -2.98
N ALA A 21 17.88 3.66 -2.99
CA ALA A 21 16.75 3.26 -2.13
C ALA A 21 17.20 3.19 -0.66
N ALA A 22 16.67 4.08 0.17
CA ALA A 22 17.03 4.18 1.59
C ALA A 22 16.19 3.24 2.46
N ALA A 23 14.93 3.01 2.09
CA ALA A 23 14.03 2.11 2.81
C ALA A 23 12.87 1.64 1.92
N THR A 24 12.26 0.53 2.33
CA THR A 24 11.03 -0.01 1.74
C THR A 24 9.99 -0.19 2.84
N GLY A 25 8.71 -0.08 2.49
CA GLY A 25 7.60 -0.31 3.42
C GLY A 25 6.44 -1.02 2.74
N GLU A 26 5.94 -2.08 3.36
CA GLU A 26 4.71 -2.76 2.97
C GLU A 26 3.66 -2.57 4.08
N THR A 27 2.54 -1.94 3.74
CA THR A 27 1.55 -1.50 4.73
C THR A 27 0.13 -1.85 4.31
N MET A 28 -0.64 -2.42 5.24
CA MET A 28 -2.08 -2.61 5.12
C MET A 28 -2.82 -1.46 5.81
N LEU A 29 -3.61 -0.71 5.05
CA LEU A 29 -4.46 0.39 5.53
C LEU A 29 -5.94 -0.03 5.47
N LEU A 30 -6.74 0.48 6.39
CA LEU A 30 -8.16 0.13 6.54
C LEU A 30 -9.03 1.40 6.49
N HIS A 31 -10.16 1.35 5.79
CA HIS A 31 -11.16 2.41 5.87
C HIS A 31 -11.95 2.28 7.18
N TYR A 32 -11.55 3.07 8.17
CA TYR A 32 -12.15 3.09 9.49
C TYR A 32 -13.13 4.26 9.63
N VAL A 33 -14.38 3.96 10.01
CA VAL A 33 -15.42 4.95 10.24
C VAL A 33 -15.53 5.20 11.74
N GLN A 34 -14.98 6.34 12.17
CA GLN A 34 -14.90 6.70 13.59
C GLN A 34 -16.28 6.79 14.26
N ALA A 35 -17.28 7.33 13.56
CA ALA A 35 -18.63 7.49 14.09
C ALA A 35 -19.28 6.17 14.56
N VAL A 36 -18.90 5.04 13.98
CA VAL A 36 -19.41 3.70 14.35
C VAL A 36 -18.32 2.79 14.94
N GLY A 37 -17.09 3.28 15.04
CA GLY A 37 -15.95 2.55 15.61
C GLY A 37 -15.55 1.27 14.84
N LYS A 38 -15.75 1.23 13.52
CA LYS A 38 -15.59 -0.01 12.73
C LYS A 38 -14.94 0.24 11.37
N VAL A 39 -14.36 -0.83 10.82
CA VAL A 39 -13.94 -0.88 9.40
C VAL A 39 -15.16 -1.19 8.54
N LEU A 40 -15.44 -0.32 7.58
CA LEU A 40 -16.57 -0.46 6.65
C LEU A 40 -16.08 -0.30 5.20
N PRO A 41 -16.89 -0.69 4.21
CA PRO A 41 -16.61 -0.35 2.81
C PRO A 41 -16.43 1.16 2.63
N MET A 42 -15.42 1.53 1.85
CA MET A 42 -15.24 2.88 1.33
C MET A 42 -16.45 3.27 0.48
N PRO A 43 -16.98 4.50 0.65
CA PRO A 43 -17.89 5.09 -0.32
C PRO A 43 -17.29 5.11 -1.73
N ASP A 44 -18.14 5.09 -2.75
CA ASP A 44 -17.70 4.99 -4.15
C ASP A 44 -16.81 6.17 -4.56
N GLU A 45 -17.09 7.37 -4.06
CA GLU A 45 -16.31 8.58 -4.31
C GLU A 45 -14.87 8.49 -3.76
N LEU A 46 -14.65 7.70 -2.70
CA LEU A 46 -13.32 7.44 -2.16
C LEU A 46 -12.64 6.26 -2.86
N TYR A 47 -13.41 5.24 -3.22
CA TYR A 47 -12.89 4.03 -3.86
C TYR A 47 -12.45 4.28 -5.31
N ALA A 48 -13.23 5.03 -6.09
CA ALA A 48 -12.99 5.27 -7.51
C ALA A 48 -11.58 5.83 -7.83
N PRO A 49 -11.06 6.88 -7.17
CA PRO A 49 -9.72 7.38 -7.45
C PRO A 49 -8.63 6.35 -7.07
N LEU A 50 -8.81 5.59 -5.99
CA LEU A 50 -7.86 4.55 -5.60
C LEU A 50 -7.83 3.40 -6.62
N ALA A 51 -9.00 3.04 -7.17
CA ALA A 51 -9.12 2.03 -8.21
C ALA A 51 -8.44 2.48 -9.51
N ALA A 52 -8.57 3.75 -9.88
CA ALA A 52 -7.87 4.31 -11.04
C ALA A 52 -6.34 4.24 -10.88
N ILE A 53 -5.81 4.57 -9.71
CA ILE A 53 -4.36 4.43 -9.41
C ILE A 53 -3.93 2.97 -9.49
N ALA A 54 -4.68 2.05 -8.87
CA ALA A 54 -4.37 0.63 -8.91
C ALA A 54 -4.36 0.08 -10.35
N GLN A 55 -5.31 0.50 -11.18
CA GLN A 55 -5.38 0.09 -12.58
C GLN A 55 -4.20 0.66 -13.39
N ALA A 56 -3.83 1.92 -13.18
CA ALA A 56 -2.68 2.53 -13.84
C ALA A 56 -1.34 1.86 -13.46
N GLN A 57 -1.30 1.17 -12.33
CA GLN A 57 -0.14 0.44 -11.82
C GLN A 57 -0.21 -1.08 -12.08
N ALA A 58 -1.23 -1.57 -12.79
CA ALA A 58 -1.47 -3.01 -12.94
C ALA A 58 -0.31 -3.78 -13.60
N ASP A 59 0.40 -3.12 -14.52
CA ASP A 59 1.50 -3.72 -15.28
C ASP A 59 2.88 -3.48 -14.65
N LEU A 60 2.96 -2.83 -13.48
CA LEU A 60 4.24 -2.64 -12.79
C LEU A 60 4.77 -4.00 -12.29
N PRO A 61 6.10 -4.21 -12.35
CA PRO A 61 6.69 -5.40 -11.79
C PRO A 61 6.42 -5.46 -10.29
N ARG A 62 6.12 -6.67 -9.79
CA ARG A 62 6.00 -6.89 -8.35
C ARG A 62 7.35 -6.62 -7.68
N PRO A 63 7.42 -5.79 -6.61
CA PRO A 63 8.68 -5.54 -5.92
C PRO A 63 9.22 -6.81 -5.27
N VAL A 64 10.55 -6.96 -5.28
CA VAL A 64 11.25 -8.17 -4.81
C VAL A 64 11.12 -8.40 -3.30
N ASP A 65 10.95 -7.32 -2.51
CA ASP A 65 10.91 -7.37 -1.05
C ASP A 65 9.50 -7.51 -0.46
N VAL A 66 8.47 -7.65 -1.30
CA VAL A 66 7.09 -7.88 -0.85
C VAL A 66 7.00 -9.18 -0.06
N GLY A 67 6.36 -9.13 1.12
CA GLY A 67 6.13 -10.26 2.00
C GLY A 67 7.39 -10.74 2.74
N ARG A 68 8.45 -9.93 2.79
CA ARG A 68 9.72 -10.30 3.43
C ARG A 68 9.51 -10.55 4.93
N ALA A 69 9.82 -11.77 5.36
CA ALA A 69 9.82 -12.14 6.77
C ALA A 69 11.13 -11.73 7.46
N ILE A 70 11.02 -11.28 8.72
CA ILE A 70 12.20 -11.08 9.57
C ILE A 70 12.76 -12.46 9.93
N ARG A 71 14.07 -12.63 9.73
CA ARG A 71 14.80 -13.83 10.13
C ARG A 71 16.02 -13.43 10.96
N PRO A 72 16.38 -14.19 12.00
CA PRO A 72 17.66 -14.00 12.68
C PRO A 72 18.81 -14.26 11.70
N VAL A 73 19.90 -13.51 11.86
CA VAL A 73 21.15 -13.80 11.17
C VAL A 73 21.94 -14.72 12.10
N HIS A 74 22.14 -15.97 11.69
CA HIS A 74 23.04 -16.93 12.32
C HIS A 74 24.19 -17.21 11.37
#